data_AF-A0A1V4RLQ0-F1
#
_entry.id   AF-A0A1V4RLQ0-F1
#
_cell.length_a   1.000
_cell.length_b   1.000
_cell.length_c   1.000
_cell.angle_alpha   90.00
_cell.angle_beta   90.00
_cell.angle_gamma   90.00
#
_symmetry.space_group_name_H-M   'P 1'
#
loop_
_entity.id
_entity.type
_entity.pdbx_description
1 polymer ?
#
loop_
_entity_poly.entity_id
_entity_poly.type
_entity_poly.pdbx_seq_one_letter_code
_entity_poly.pdbx_strand_id
1 'polypeptide(L)'
;MKKPFVGAGILATLALFTLASAMAGQYTVDTKADWERWSYPGGGVVEITPDGWVEVKSVEKNINACLDASTYTYVWRDGRKYTGGIRGAKLRSNPSDAPNVIDGDTTTFWAPDPEDPLEKWVIEIDLGRLVSATKIRLIFAADREPFPEFKIYTSEGIEKYVGTRLKLLDYELVWQTVRPNTQHIFELELDPGTDLHGDPLVGKYLQYVKIFFTRKVADAGLAEVEVITLGNNIALGTFDRGGWIRSGSPTPPTSNIFDGLAWTHWMCSLYGDDWLPRGSWFLWDLGCAFWVDTIRMTCKYRKIVNCDTFFEGFRMYISDGTPALRSPAPQWRVDGRDVRWERIADVNNKLVLPPLLNHDITLSPPRRVRYIFLHHFYGTGYYATRGNQGAMLFEMQLFGQGMIPGVTLTSPLIDVGKTVNLTSVSWDADTPPGTRIEVRTKTGERVREITRYYDKMGNEMTEEMWKKRPPSLRGPVVTDTVAVAKYWSPWSPPYSIV
;
A
#
# COMPACT_ATOMS: atom_id res chain seq x y z
N MET A 1 28.79 -27.95 -37.23
CA MET A 1 28.23 -26.58 -37.34
C MET A 1 28.12 -25.98 -35.94
N LYS A 2 29.06 -25.09 -35.62
CA LYS A 2 29.12 -24.33 -34.37
C LYS A 2 28.05 -23.24 -34.42
N LYS A 3 27.11 -23.22 -33.46
CA LYS A 3 26.20 -22.08 -33.25
C LYS A 3 26.96 -20.99 -32.47
N PRO A 4 26.86 -19.71 -32.86
CA PRO A 4 27.61 -18.64 -32.21
C PRO A 4 27.00 -18.30 -30.85
N PHE A 5 27.89 -18.03 -29.90
CA PHE A 5 27.59 -17.36 -28.65
C PHE A 5 26.98 -15.98 -28.95
N VAL A 6 25.75 -15.75 -28.49
CA VAL A 6 25.21 -14.39 -28.36
C VAL A 6 25.60 -13.92 -26.97
N GLY A 7 26.49 -12.93 -26.92
CA GLY A 7 27.01 -12.36 -25.70
C GLY A 7 25.92 -11.80 -24.81
N ALA A 8 25.99 -12.10 -23.52
CA ALA A 8 25.25 -11.39 -22.49
C ALA A 8 25.75 -9.94 -22.49
N GLY A 9 24.93 -9.02 -23.01
CA GLY A 9 25.15 -7.60 -22.86
C GLY A 9 25.07 -7.24 -21.38
N ILE A 10 26.22 -6.96 -20.79
CA ILE A 10 26.33 -6.24 -19.52
C ILE A 10 25.80 -4.83 -19.81
N LEU A 11 24.57 -4.55 -19.43
CA LEU A 11 24.06 -3.20 -19.31
C LEU A 11 24.74 -2.58 -18.08
N ALA A 12 25.96 -2.10 -18.29
CA ALA A 12 26.59 -1.16 -17.36
C ALA A 12 25.81 0.15 -17.48
N THR A 13 24.91 0.40 -16.54
CA THR A 13 24.33 1.73 -16.35
C THR A 13 25.46 2.60 -15.81
N LEU A 14 26.22 3.22 -16.71
CA LEU A 14 27.15 4.27 -16.35
C LEU A 14 26.29 5.43 -15.85
N ALA A 15 26.24 5.63 -14.53
CA ALA A 15 25.74 6.87 -13.97
C ALA A 15 26.70 7.97 -14.46
N LEU A 16 26.32 8.64 -15.55
CA LEU A 16 26.95 9.86 -16.01
C LEU A 16 26.69 10.91 -14.92
N PHE A 17 27.63 11.01 -13.98
CA PHE A 17 27.73 12.16 -13.09
C PHE A 17 27.97 13.38 -13.98
N THR A 18 26.92 14.15 -14.21
CA THR A 18 27.09 15.51 -14.71
C THR A 18 27.78 16.29 -13.60
N LEU A 19 29.01 16.73 -13.89
CA LEU A 19 29.72 17.72 -13.10
C LEU A 19 28.84 18.96 -13.00
N ALA A 20 28.08 19.08 -11.91
CA ALA A 20 27.52 20.36 -11.52
C ALA A 20 28.72 21.26 -11.27
N SER A 21 28.97 22.17 -12.22
CA SER A 21 30.05 23.13 -12.10
C SER A 21 29.71 24.02 -10.92
N ALA A 22 30.39 23.79 -9.79
CA ALA A 22 30.43 24.71 -8.65
C ALA A 22 31.16 25.99 -9.09
N MET A 23 30.52 26.76 -9.98
CA MET A 23 30.95 28.12 -10.28
C MET A 23 30.72 28.93 -9.01
N ALA A 24 31.80 29.52 -8.48
CA ALA A 24 31.84 30.38 -7.29
C ALA A 24 31.83 29.73 -5.89
N GLY A 25 32.17 28.45 -5.73
CA GLY A 25 32.39 27.87 -4.38
C GLY A 25 31.10 27.68 -3.55
N GLN A 26 29.95 27.70 -4.22
CA GLN A 26 28.63 27.40 -3.66
C GLN A 26 28.04 26.19 -4.39
N TYR A 27 27.33 25.34 -3.65
CA TYR A 27 26.52 24.26 -4.20
C TYR A 27 25.07 24.52 -3.82
N THR A 28 24.20 24.68 -4.82
CA THR A 28 22.78 25.04 -4.64
C THR A 28 21.90 23.88 -5.06
N VAL A 29 20.79 23.68 -4.33
CA VAL A 29 19.73 22.72 -4.63
C VAL A 29 18.42 23.49 -4.53
N ASP A 30 17.89 23.91 -5.68
CA ASP A 30 16.70 24.76 -5.75
C ASP A 30 15.81 24.44 -6.96
N THR A 31 16.17 23.48 -7.80
CA THR A 31 15.32 23.02 -8.90
C THR A 31 14.76 21.62 -8.65
N LYS A 32 13.64 21.31 -9.31
CA LYS A 32 13.09 19.96 -9.33
C LYS A 32 14.13 18.90 -9.72
N ALA A 33 14.94 19.19 -10.73
CA ALA A 33 15.97 18.28 -11.22
C ALA A 33 17.12 18.06 -10.23
N ASP A 34 17.34 18.98 -9.29
CA ASP A 34 18.32 18.79 -8.22
C ASP A 34 17.75 17.88 -7.13
N TRP A 35 16.51 18.13 -6.69
CA TRP A 35 15.84 17.33 -5.66
C TRP A 35 15.58 15.89 -6.11
N GLU A 36 15.22 15.66 -7.37
CA GLU A 36 14.99 14.31 -7.92
C GLU A 36 16.25 13.41 -7.89
N ARG A 37 17.44 13.98 -7.66
CA ARG A 37 18.68 13.20 -7.46
C ARG A 37 18.85 12.71 -6.03
N TRP A 38 18.13 13.30 -5.07
CA TRP A 38 18.20 12.93 -3.67
C TRP A 38 17.39 11.64 -3.43
N SER A 39 17.78 10.89 -2.42
CA SER A 39 16.99 9.76 -1.91
C SER A 39 15.96 10.28 -0.91
N TYR A 40 14.70 9.94 -1.12
CA TYR A 40 13.58 10.27 -0.24
C TYR A 40 12.44 9.26 -0.37
N PRO A 41 11.52 9.19 0.60
CA PRO A 41 10.34 8.34 0.48
C PRO A 41 9.49 8.79 -0.72
N GLY A 42 9.40 7.93 -1.75
CA GLY A 42 8.56 8.13 -2.93
C GLY A 42 7.07 7.87 -2.66
N GLY A 43 6.32 7.35 -3.63
CA GLY A 43 4.94 6.89 -3.40
C GLY A 43 3.96 7.96 -2.92
N GLY A 44 4.16 9.22 -3.30
CA GLY A 44 3.23 10.33 -3.06
C GLY A 44 3.29 10.98 -1.67
N VAL A 45 4.25 10.63 -0.81
CA VAL A 45 4.40 11.32 0.50
C VAL A 45 5.27 12.57 0.44
N VAL A 46 6.13 12.67 -0.58
CA VAL A 46 6.88 13.86 -0.94
C VAL A 46 6.54 14.24 -2.37
N GLU A 47 6.19 15.51 -2.59
CA GLU A 47 6.05 16.10 -3.92
C GLU A 47 7.13 17.15 -4.13
N ILE A 48 7.73 17.14 -5.32
CA ILE A 48 8.65 18.19 -5.75
C ILE A 48 7.94 19.02 -6.81
N THR A 49 7.67 20.28 -6.48
CA THR A 49 6.92 21.19 -7.33
C THR A 49 7.76 21.63 -8.54
N PRO A 50 7.15 22.09 -9.65
CA PRO A 50 7.89 22.56 -10.83
C PRO A 50 8.87 23.71 -10.55
N ASP A 51 8.58 24.54 -9.56
CA ASP A 51 9.38 25.68 -9.10
C ASP A 51 10.41 25.31 -8.01
N GLY A 52 10.56 24.02 -7.68
CA GLY A 52 11.67 23.53 -6.86
C GLY A 52 11.43 23.47 -5.35
N TRP A 53 10.17 23.58 -4.90
CA TRP A 53 9.80 23.31 -3.52
C TRP A 53 9.64 21.82 -3.26
N VAL A 54 9.96 21.42 -2.02
CA VAL A 54 9.71 20.08 -1.50
C VAL A 54 8.56 20.14 -0.53
N GLU A 55 7.44 19.52 -0.90
CA GLU A 55 6.24 19.44 -0.09
C GLU A 55 6.07 18.05 0.52
N VAL A 56 5.60 18.03 1.76
CA VAL A 56 5.21 16.80 2.45
C VAL A 56 3.70 16.70 2.42
N LYS A 57 3.16 15.58 1.94
CA LYS A 57 1.70 15.38 1.85
C LYS A 57 1.09 14.97 3.19
N SER A 58 -0.23 14.88 3.22
CA SER A 58 -1.03 14.38 4.34
C SER A 58 -1.69 13.05 4.01
N VAL A 59 -2.08 12.32 5.06
CA VAL A 59 -3.01 11.20 4.98
C VAL A 59 -4.39 11.68 5.41
N GLU A 60 -5.42 11.26 4.69
CA GLU A 60 -6.80 11.68 4.90
C GLU A 60 -7.70 10.50 5.32
N LYS A 61 -8.81 10.88 5.97
CA LYS A 61 -9.91 9.97 6.33
C LYS A 61 -11.18 10.33 5.56
N ASN A 62 -12.10 9.38 5.47
CA ASN A 62 -13.40 9.60 4.82
C ASN A 62 -13.27 10.05 3.35
N ILE A 63 -12.37 9.40 2.60
CA ILE A 63 -12.07 9.74 1.21
C ILE A 63 -13.02 9.03 0.24
N ASN A 64 -13.28 9.64 -0.91
CA ASN A 64 -13.92 8.98 -2.05
C ASN A 64 -12.89 8.15 -2.83
N ALA A 65 -12.99 6.82 -2.76
CA ALA A 65 -12.07 5.89 -3.41
C ALA A 65 -12.27 5.75 -4.93
N CYS A 66 -13.31 6.37 -5.50
CA CYS A 66 -13.53 6.39 -6.94
C CYS A 66 -12.53 7.31 -7.66
N LEU A 67 -12.18 8.45 -7.05
CA LEU A 67 -11.37 9.51 -7.68
C LEU A 67 -9.97 9.05 -8.09
N ASP A 68 -9.38 8.12 -7.33
CA ASP A 68 -8.05 7.59 -7.58
C ASP A 68 -8.07 6.15 -8.11
N ALA A 69 -9.25 5.57 -8.41
CA ALA A 69 -9.37 4.18 -8.83
C ALA A 69 -8.47 3.84 -10.04
N SER A 70 -8.36 4.77 -11.00
CA SER A 70 -7.53 4.60 -12.21
C SER A 70 -6.03 4.66 -11.96
N THR A 71 -5.56 5.10 -10.79
CA THR A 71 -4.13 5.10 -10.46
C THR A 71 -3.64 3.71 -10.03
N TYR A 72 -4.56 2.81 -9.70
CA TYR A 72 -4.23 1.47 -9.22
C TYR A 72 -4.24 0.45 -10.34
N THR A 73 -3.23 -0.41 -10.34
CA THR A 73 -3.14 -1.55 -11.25
C THR A 73 -2.81 -2.82 -10.49
N TYR A 74 -3.41 -3.93 -10.90
CA TYR A 74 -3.21 -5.23 -10.27
C TYR A 74 -3.12 -6.33 -11.32
N VAL A 75 -2.52 -7.46 -10.96
CA VAL A 75 -2.51 -8.66 -11.79
C VAL A 75 -3.62 -9.58 -11.33
N TRP A 76 -4.56 -9.87 -12.22
CA TRP A 76 -5.65 -10.79 -11.90
C TRP A 76 -5.18 -12.25 -11.99
N ARG A 77 -6.04 -13.17 -11.53
CA ARG A 77 -5.80 -14.61 -11.52
C ARG A 77 -5.57 -15.23 -12.91
N ASP A 78 -5.94 -14.54 -13.97
CA ASP A 78 -5.65 -14.93 -15.36
C ASP A 78 -4.25 -14.51 -15.84
N GLY A 79 -3.46 -13.87 -14.96
CA GLY A 79 -2.12 -13.38 -15.23
C GLY A 79 -2.07 -12.04 -15.98
N ARG A 80 -3.21 -11.43 -16.29
CA ARG A 80 -3.27 -10.15 -17.00
C ARG A 80 -3.28 -8.99 -16.01
N LYS A 81 -2.71 -7.87 -16.44
CA LYS A 81 -2.73 -6.61 -15.70
C LYS A 81 -4.04 -5.87 -16.00
N TYR A 82 -4.70 -5.39 -14.94
CA TYR A 82 -5.90 -4.58 -14.98
C TYR A 82 -5.63 -3.23 -14.31
N THR A 83 -6.49 -2.26 -14.58
CA THR A 83 -6.47 -0.91 -14.02
C THR A 83 -7.86 -0.60 -13.52
N GLY A 84 -7.97 0.04 -12.36
CA GLY A 84 -9.27 0.47 -11.83
C GLY A 84 -9.95 1.53 -12.72
N GLY A 85 -11.17 1.89 -12.36
CA GLY A 85 -12.08 2.75 -13.13
C GLY A 85 -13.31 2.00 -13.61
N ILE A 86 -13.91 2.46 -14.71
CA ILE A 86 -15.14 1.85 -15.25
C ILE A 86 -14.85 0.51 -15.91
N ARG A 87 -15.49 -0.53 -15.39
CA ARG A 87 -15.33 -1.91 -15.85
C ARG A 87 -16.40 -2.26 -16.87
N GLY A 88 -15.95 -2.77 -18.03
CA GLY A 88 -16.86 -3.32 -19.04
C GLY A 88 -17.74 -2.29 -19.74
N ALA A 89 -17.42 -0.98 -19.66
CA ALA A 89 -18.20 0.12 -20.24
C ALA A 89 -18.64 -0.15 -21.68
N LYS A 90 -17.74 -0.66 -22.54
CA LYS A 90 -18.02 -0.96 -23.96
C LYS A 90 -19.18 -1.94 -24.21
N LEU A 91 -19.62 -2.66 -23.18
CA LEU A 91 -20.74 -3.60 -23.22
C LEU A 91 -22.00 -3.02 -22.56
N ARG A 92 -22.03 -1.72 -22.29
CA ARG A 92 -23.09 -0.97 -21.59
C ARG A 92 -23.58 0.18 -22.46
N SER A 93 -24.67 0.80 -22.02
CA SER A 93 -25.22 1.97 -22.68
C SER A 93 -24.30 3.18 -22.52
N ASN A 94 -24.18 4.01 -23.56
CA ASN A 94 -23.36 5.24 -23.61
C ASN A 94 -21.99 5.12 -22.93
N PRO A 95 -21.10 4.27 -23.47
CA PRO A 95 -19.79 3.99 -22.87
C PRO A 95 -18.83 5.19 -22.85
N SER A 96 -19.05 6.21 -23.69
CA SER A 96 -18.24 7.43 -23.74
C SER A 96 -18.34 8.25 -22.46
N ASP A 97 -19.52 8.25 -21.86
CA ASP A 97 -19.86 9.13 -20.74
C ASP A 97 -19.67 8.41 -19.40
N ALA A 98 -19.49 7.08 -19.43
CA ALA A 98 -19.34 6.29 -18.22
C ALA A 98 -18.18 6.73 -17.31
N PRO A 99 -17.03 7.22 -17.80
CA PRO A 99 -15.97 7.76 -16.94
C PRO A 99 -16.39 8.98 -16.11
N ASN A 100 -17.41 9.73 -16.54
CA ASN A 100 -17.90 10.92 -15.83
C ASN A 100 -18.46 10.58 -14.44
N VAL A 101 -18.87 9.32 -14.21
CA VAL A 101 -19.50 8.93 -12.93
C VAL A 101 -18.52 8.79 -11.76
N ILE A 102 -17.23 9.05 -11.97
CA ILE A 102 -16.16 8.93 -10.97
C ILE A 102 -15.07 10.01 -11.15
N ASP A 103 -15.36 11.09 -11.88
CA ASP A 103 -14.37 12.12 -12.24
C ASP A 103 -14.27 13.26 -11.19
N GLY A 104 -15.20 13.30 -10.24
CA GLY A 104 -15.31 14.30 -9.19
C GLY A 104 -16.03 15.57 -9.60
N ASP A 105 -16.60 15.63 -10.80
CA ASP A 105 -17.32 16.77 -11.36
C ASP A 105 -18.82 16.50 -11.45
N THR A 106 -19.58 17.06 -10.51
CA THR A 106 -21.05 16.90 -10.49
C THR A 106 -21.79 17.57 -11.65
N THR A 107 -21.08 18.27 -12.55
CA THR A 107 -21.65 18.90 -13.75
C THR A 107 -21.53 18.05 -15.02
N THR A 108 -20.70 17.01 -15.00
CA THR A 108 -20.67 15.95 -16.01
C THR A 108 -21.58 14.80 -15.55
N PHE A 109 -22.00 13.92 -16.46
CA PHE A 109 -22.81 12.76 -16.12
C PHE A 109 -22.74 11.67 -17.17
N TRP A 110 -23.09 10.46 -16.78
CA TRP A 110 -23.51 9.39 -17.67
C TRP A 110 -25.03 9.38 -17.80
N ALA A 111 -25.53 9.39 -19.03
CA ALA A 111 -26.93 9.13 -19.35
C ALA A 111 -26.99 7.92 -20.28
N PRO A 112 -27.85 6.92 -20.06
CA PRO A 112 -28.03 5.82 -20.99
C PRO A 112 -28.81 6.23 -22.24
N ASP A 113 -28.62 5.52 -23.34
CA ASP A 113 -29.43 5.61 -24.55
C ASP A 113 -30.86 5.09 -24.23
N PRO A 114 -31.92 5.91 -24.42
CA PRO A 114 -33.31 5.48 -24.24
C PRO A 114 -33.70 4.24 -25.04
N GLU A 115 -33.07 4.00 -26.19
CA GLU A 115 -33.34 2.86 -27.06
C GLU A 115 -32.63 1.58 -26.61
N ASP A 116 -31.57 1.70 -25.79
CA ASP A 116 -30.89 0.52 -25.26
C ASP A 116 -31.81 -0.28 -24.32
N PRO A 117 -31.68 -1.62 -24.30
CA PRO A 117 -32.43 -2.46 -23.37
C PRO A 117 -31.87 -2.30 -21.94
N LEU A 118 -32.71 -2.49 -20.91
CA LEU A 118 -32.36 -2.24 -19.50
C LEU A 118 -31.15 -3.03 -19.01
N GLU A 119 -30.87 -4.20 -19.60
CA GLU A 119 -29.70 -5.02 -19.27
C GLU A 119 -28.36 -4.31 -19.55
N LYS A 120 -28.38 -3.26 -20.39
CA LYS A 120 -27.21 -2.41 -20.65
C LYS A 120 -27.13 -1.18 -19.75
N TRP A 121 -28.17 -0.86 -18.99
CA TRP A 121 -28.23 0.30 -18.09
C TRP A 121 -27.55 -0.04 -16.77
N VAL A 122 -26.23 -0.26 -16.85
CA VAL A 122 -25.42 -0.76 -15.75
C VAL A 122 -24.10 -0.01 -15.70
N ILE A 123 -23.77 0.51 -14.52
CA ILE A 123 -22.44 1.03 -14.18
C ILE A 123 -21.73 -0.01 -13.33
N GLU A 124 -20.51 -0.38 -13.70
CA GLU A 124 -19.65 -1.27 -12.91
C GLU A 124 -18.31 -0.55 -12.71
N ILE A 125 -17.94 -0.33 -11.46
CA ILE A 125 -16.73 0.37 -11.04
C ILE A 125 -15.81 -0.65 -10.39
N ASP A 126 -14.54 -0.65 -10.81
CA ASP A 126 -13.44 -1.34 -10.16
C ASP A 126 -12.58 -0.29 -9.46
N LEU A 127 -12.54 -0.28 -8.13
CA LEU A 127 -11.75 0.68 -7.35
C LEU A 127 -10.22 0.47 -7.48
N GLY A 128 -9.81 -0.56 -8.23
CA GLY A 128 -8.42 -0.95 -8.48
C GLY A 128 -7.71 -1.57 -7.28
N ARG A 129 -8.37 -1.56 -6.12
CA ARG A 129 -7.89 -2.09 -4.83
C ARG A 129 -9.06 -2.43 -3.92
N LEU A 130 -8.81 -3.29 -2.94
CA LEU A 130 -9.70 -3.56 -1.82
C LEU A 130 -9.69 -2.35 -0.88
N VAL A 131 -10.88 -1.83 -0.57
CA VAL A 131 -11.08 -0.72 0.36
C VAL A 131 -11.91 -1.14 1.56
N SER A 132 -11.82 -0.35 2.64
CA SER A 132 -12.74 -0.41 3.78
C SER A 132 -13.80 0.68 3.61
N ALA A 133 -14.90 0.37 2.93
CA ALA A 133 -15.96 1.32 2.61
C ALA A 133 -16.97 1.45 3.76
N THR A 134 -17.46 2.66 3.98
CA THR A 134 -18.51 2.98 4.97
C THR A 134 -19.81 3.44 4.30
N LYS A 135 -19.72 4.07 3.12
CA LYS A 135 -20.88 4.63 2.42
C LYS A 135 -20.70 4.56 0.91
N ILE A 136 -21.82 4.37 0.20
CA ILE A 136 -21.94 4.65 -1.23
C ILE A 136 -22.89 5.83 -1.40
N ARG A 137 -22.48 6.84 -2.17
CA ARG A 137 -23.34 7.97 -2.56
C ARG A 137 -23.53 7.95 -4.07
N LEU A 138 -24.78 8.09 -4.50
CA LEU A 138 -25.14 8.36 -5.90
C LEU A 138 -25.58 9.81 -6.00
N ILE A 139 -24.95 10.57 -6.90
CA ILE A 139 -25.32 11.94 -7.22
C ILE A 139 -25.88 11.92 -8.63
N PHE A 140 -27.16 12.24 -8.77
CA PHE A 140 -27.85 12.40 -10.04
C PHE A 140 -27.73 13.84 -10.52
N ALA A 141 -27.64 14.04 -11.83
CA ALA A 141 -27.51 15.37 -12.44
C ALA A 141 -28.64 16.30 -11.97
N ALA A 142 -28.29 17.53 -11.58
CA ALA A 142 -29.21 18.44 -10.89
C ALA A 142 -30.38 18.92 -11.76
N ASP A 143 -30.23 18.89 -13.08
CA ASP A 143 -31.19 19.36 -14.08
C ASP A 143 -31.97 18.22 -14.77
N ARG A 144 -31.88 16.99 -14.26
CA ARG A 144 -32.44 15.77 -14.88
C ARG A 144 -33.24 14.93 -13.90
N GLU A 145 -34.14 14.07 -14.39
CA GLU A 145 -34.88 13.16 -13.50
C GLU A 145 -33.91 12.15 -12.84
N PRO A 146 -33.87 12.05 -11.50
CA PRO A 146 -33.07 11.02 -10.84
C PRO A 146 -33.63 9.64 -11.15
N PHE A 147 -32.77 8.63 -11.25
CA PHE A 147 -33.25 7.27 -11.52
C PHE A 147 -34.18 6.78 -10.39
N PRO A 148 -35.42 6.36 -10.71
CA PRO A 148 -36.41 5.98 -9.72
C PRO A 148 -36.18 4.57 -9.17
N GLU A 149 -35.61 3.67 -9.97
CA GLU A 149 -35.45 2.26 -9.59
C GLU A 149 -34.05 1.76 -9.93
N PHE A 150 -33.34 1.28 -8.91
CA PHE A 150 -31.99 0.76 -9.05
C PHE A 150 -31.63 -0.28 -7.98
N LYS A 151 -30.60 -1.06 -8.28
CA LYS A 151 -29.99 -2.04 -7.38
C LYS A 151 -28.49 -1.79 -7.29
N ILE A 152 -27.94 -1.85 -6.09
CA ILE A 152 -26.51 -1.70 -5.84
C ILE A 152 -25.96 -3.03 -5.34
N TYR A 153 -24.93 -3.52 -6.02
CA TYR A 153 -24.18 -4.70 -5.66
C TYR A 153 -22.73 -4.35 -5.37
N THR A 154 -22.11 -5.07 -4.43
CA THR A 154 -20.68 -4.92 -4.12
C THR A 154 -19.96 -6.26 -4.19
N SER A 155 -18.65 -6.24 -4.47
CA SER A 155 -17.80 -7.44 -4.43
C SER A 155 -16.41 -7.12 -3.89
N GLU A 156 -15.86 -8.03 -3.09
CA GLU A 156 -14.44 -8.03 -2.68
C GLU A 156 -13.48 -8.36 -3.84
N GLY A 157 -13.99 -8.83 -4.99
CA GLY A 157 -13.16 -9.39 -6.06
C GLY A 157 -12.86 -10.88 -5.92
N ILE A 158 -13.65 -11.62 -5.14
CA ILE A 158 -13.55 -13.07 -5.08
C ILE A 158 -14.35 -13.72 -6.22
N GLU A 159 -13.88 -14.86 -6.74
CA GLU A 159 -14.60 -15.61 -7.78
C GLU A 159 -15.81 -16.33 -7.17
N LYS A 160 -16.97 -16.21 -7.81
CA LYS A 160 -18.19 -16.94 -7.43
C LYS A 160 -18.05 -18.47 -7.60
N TYR A 161 -17.36 -18.89 -8.65
CA TYR A 161 -17.19 -20.30 -9.02
C TYR A 161 -15.70 -20.66 -9.09
N VAL A 162 -15.08 -20.71 -7.91
CA VAL A 162 -13.64 -21.03 -7.75
C VAL A 162 -13.27 -22.33 -8.45
N GLY A 163 -12.17 -22.30 -9.22
CA GLY A 163 -11.64 -23.47 -9.91
C GLY A 163 -12.35 -23.84 -11.22
N THR A 164 -13.38 -23.09 -11.61
CA THR A 164 -14.05 -23.26 -12.91
C THR A 164 -13.48 -22.33 -13.98
N ARG A 165 -13.88 -22.53 -15.24
CA ARG A 165 -13.57 -21.60 -16.34
C ARG A 165 -14.38 -20.31 -16.27
N LEU A 166 -15.45 -20.25 -15.47
CA LEU A 166 -16.28 -19.06 -15.33
C LEU A 166 -15.58 -18.05 -14.41
N LYS A 167 -15.19 -16.91 -14.98
CA LYS A 167 -14.50 -15.82 -14.29
C LYS A 167 -15.46 -14.74 -13.80
N LEU A 168 -16.52 -15.18 -13.12
CA LEU A 168 -17.53 -14.31 -12.53
C LEU A 168 -17.14 -13.96 -11.10
N LEU A 169 -17.26 -12.67 -10.76
CA LEU A 169 -17.10 -12.19 -9.40
C LEU A 169 -18.34 -12.54 -8.57
N ASP A 170 -18.13 -12.78 -7.28
CA ASP A 170 -19.22 -12.93 -6.33
C ASP A 170 -19.71 -11.56 -5.88
N TYR A 171 -20.93 -11.23 -6.27
CA TYR A 171 -21.58 -9.95 -5.99
C TYR A 171 -22.69 -10.14 -4.98
N GLU A 172 -22.69 -9.32 -3.95
CA GLU A 172 -23.73 -9.25 -2.92
C GLU A 172 -24.66 -8.07 -3.22
N LEU A 173 -25.98 -8.26 -3.10
CA LEU A 173 -26.96 -7.17 -3.17
C LEU A 173 -26.94 -6.40 -1.85
N VAL A 174 -26.48 -5.15 -1.86
CA VAL A 174 -26.46 -4.29 -0.66
C VAL A 174 -27.62 -3.32 -0.60
N TRP A 175 -28.26 -3.03 -1.74
CA TRP A 175 -29.43 -2.17 -1.77
C TRP A 175 -30.32 -2.43 -2.98
N GLN A 176 -31.63 -2.26 -2.80
CA GLN A 176 -32.61 -2.21 -3.86
C GLN A 176 -33.70 -1.19 -3.52
N THR A 177 -34.06 -0.35 -4.49
CA THR A 177 -35.21 0.55 -4.38
C THR A 177 -36.51 -0.25 -4.17
N VAL A 178 -37.21 0.03 -3.08
CA VAL A 178 -38.56 -0.52 -2.79
C VAL A 178 -39.68 0.46 -3.12
N ARG A 179 -39.35 1.75 -3.21
CA ARG A 179 -40.21 2.84 -3.69
C ARG A 179 -39.39 3.68 -4.68
N PRO A 180 -40.03 4.35 -5.65
CA PRO A 180 -39.34 5.24 -6.57
C PRO A 180 -38.49 6.27 -5.84
N ASN A 181 -37.19 6.30 -6.15
CA ASN A 181 -36.30 7.35 -5.68
C ASN A 181 -36.67 8.69 -6.36
N THR A 182 -36.67 9.76 -5.57
CA THR A 182 -36.89 11.14 -6.03
C THR A 182 -35.75 12.07 -5.60
N GLN A 183 -34.74 11.53 -4.93
CA GLN A 183 -33.61 12.29 -4.42
C GLN A 183 -32.52 12.39 -5.49
N HIS A 184 -31.95 13.58 -5.67
CA HIS A 184 -30.76 13.79 -6.50
C HIS A 184 -29.48 13.33 -5.81
N ILE A 185 -29.48 13.26 -4.48
CA ILE A 185 -28.38 12.66 -3.71
C ILE A 185 -28.97 11.52 -2.91
N PHE A 186 -28.57 10.31 -3.28
CA PHE A 186 -28.92 9.09 -2.55
C PHE A 186 -27.70 8.62 -1.78
N GLU A 187 -27.84 8.42 -0.48
CA GLU A 187 -26.78 7.89 0.38
C GLU A 187 -27.17 6.52 0.94
N LEU A 188 -26.26 5.56 0.81
CA LEU A 188 -26.34 4.25 1.41
C LEU A 188 -25.19 4.09 2.41
N GLU A 189 -25.51 4.11 3.70
CA GLU A 189 -24.60 3.59 4.71
C GLU A 189 -24.45 2.07 4.49
N LEU A 190 -23.22 1.61 4.35
CA LEU A 190 -22.93 0.19 4.19
C LEU A 190 -22.92 -0.48 5.56
N ASP A 191 -23.61 -1.62 5.67
CA ASP A 191 -23.37 -2.53 6.76
C ASP A 191 -21.92 -3.03 6.66
N PRO A 192 -21.03 -2.69 7.62
CA PRO A 192 -19.66 -3.16 7.60
C PRO A 192 -19.56 -4.68 7.76
N GLY A 193 -20.69 -5.33 8.09
CA GLY A 193 -20.76 -6.69 8.57
C GLY A 193 -20.40 -6.74 10.03
N THR A 194 -20.65 -7.90 10.59
CA THR A 194 -20.18 -8.24 11.92
C THR A 194 -19.09 -9.29 11.81
N ASP A 195 -18.24 -9.36 12.83
CA ASP A 195 -17.48 -10.57 13.04
C ASP A 195 -18.42 -11.75 13.40
N LEU A 196 -17.86 -12.93 13.62
CA LEU A 196 -18.68 -14.10 13.88
C LEU A 196 -19.38 -14.08 15.26
N HIS A 197 -19.17 -13.05 16.09
CA HIS A 197 -19.86 -12.81 17.36
C HIS A 197 -20.97 -11.76 17.26
N GLY A 198 -21.11 -11.09 16.13
CA GLY A 198 -22.07 -9.99 15.97
C GLY A 198 -21.49 -8.62 16.32
N ASP A 199 -20.19 -8.51 16.60
CA ASP A 199 -19.56 -7.21 16.83
C ASP A 199 -19.31 -6.51 15.48
N PRO A 200 -19.67 -5.23 15.33
CA PRO A 200 -19.56 -4.53 14.05
C PRO A 200 -18.10 -4.31 13.67
N LEU A 201 -17.78 -4.61 12.41
CA LEU A 201 -16.49 -4.24 11.83
C LEU A 201 -16.45 -2.73 11.55
N VAL A 202 -15.25 -2.15 11.40
CA VAL A 202 -15.14 -0.70 11.15
C VAL A 202 -15.51 -0.28 9.72
N GLY A 203 -15.66 -1.22 8.77
CA GLY A 203 -16.07 -0.92 7.39
C GLY A 203 -16.31 -2.18 6.55
N LYS A 204 -17.03 -2.07 5.43
CA LYS A 204 -17.25 -3.19 4.52
C LYS A 204 -16.06 -3.33 3.57
N TYR A 205 -15.49 -4.53 3.43
CA TYR A 205 -14.50 -4.81 2.39
C TYR A 205 -15.16 -4.88 1.02
N LEU A 206 -14.70 -4.07 0.07
CA LEU A 206 -15.11 -4.18 -1.33
C LEU A 206 -14.05 -3.61 -2.26
N GLN A 207 -14.04 -4.07 -3.51
CA GLN A 207 -13.27 -3.49 -4.61
C GLN A 207 -14.19 -3.09 -5.76
N TYR A 208 -15.31 -3.78 -5.95
CA TYR A 208 -16.21 -3.52 -7.07
C TYR A 208 -17.56 -3.03 -6.59
N VAL A 209 -18.12 -2.06 -7.31
CA VAL A 209 -19.50 -1.59 -7.17
C VAL A 209 -20.20 -1.79 -8.51
N LYS A 210 -21.40 -2.37 -8.49
CA LYS A 210 -22.23 -2.57 -9.68
C LYS A 210 -23.63 -2.06 -9.44
N ILE A 211 -24.07 -1.13 -10.26
CA ILE A 211 -25.36 -0.47 -10.16
C ILE A 211 -26.19 -0.85 -11.39
N PHE A 212 -27.36 -1.42 -11.17
CA PHE A 212 -28.35 -1.67 -12.21
C PHE A 212 -29.47 -0.65 -12.11
N PHE A 213 -29.76 0.06 -13.19
CA PHE A 213 -30.96 0.90 -13.30
C PHE A 213 -32.06 0.08 -13.94
N THR A 214 -33.14 -0.19 -13.19
CA THR A 214 -34.12 -1.21 -13.54
C THR A 214 -35.41 -0.65 -14.14
N ARG A 215 -35.45 0.66 -14.41
CA ARG A 215 -36.56 1.35 -15.06
C ARG A 215 -36.03 2.39 -16.04
N LYS A 216 -36.63 2.43 -17.23
CA LYS A 216 -36.30 3.43 -18.24
C LYS A 216 -36.77 4.81 -17.80
N VAL A 217 -35.92 5.80 -18.01
CA VAL A 217 -36.17 7.23 -17.78
C VAL A 217 -35.59 7.98 -18.98
N ALA A 218 -36.34 8.90 -19.56
CA ALA A 218 -35.98 9.50 -20.84
C ALA A 218 -34.81 10.49 -20.74
N ASP A 219 -34.67 11.19 -19.61
CA ASP A 219 -33.69 12.28 -19.44
C ASP A 219 -32.70 12.07 -18.28
N ALA A 220 -32.70 10.90 -17.63
CA ALA A 220 -31.89 10.67 -16.43
C ALA A 220 -30.38 10.81 -16.66
N GLY A 221 -29.67 11.26 -15.62
CA GLY A 221 -28.22 11.36 -15.60
C GLY A 221 -27.66 10.98 -14.23
N LEU A 222 -26.66 10.11 -14.21
CA LEU A 222 -25.83 9.84 -13.04
C LEU A 222 -24.58 10.70 -13.15
N ALA A 223 -24.48 11.73 -12.31
CA ALA A 223 -23.34 12.63 -12.29
C ALA A 223 -22.15 11.96 -11.62
N GLU A 224 -22.34 11.41 -10.42
CA GLU A 224 -21.24 10.88 -9.62
C GLU A 224 -21.63 9.65 -8.80
N VAL A 225 -20.65 8.78 -8.59
CA VAL A 225 -20.69 7.65 -7.67
C VAL A 225 -19.51 7.78 -6.74
N GLU A 226 -19.79 8.00 -5.46
CA GLU A 226 -18.76 8.07 -4.44
C GLU A 226 -18.77 6.79 -3.61
N VAL A 227 -17.58 6.23 -3.39
CA VAL A 227 -17.37 5.18 -2.40
C VAL A 227 -16.54 5.76 -1.27
N ILE A 228 -17.19 6.12 -0.17
CA ILE A 228 -16.54 6.71 0.99
C ILE A 228 -15.90 5.59 1.81
N THR A 229 -14.62 5.75 2.14
CA THR A 229 -13.82 4.76 2.85
C THR A 229 -13.22 5.34 4.11
N LEU A 230 -12.72 4.48 5.02
CA LEU A 230 -12.10 4.92 6.27
C LEU A 230 -10.98 5.95 6.06
N GLY A 231 -10.28 5.91 4.94
CA GLY A 231 -9.20 6.84 4.58
C GLY A 231 -8.24 6.24 3.57
N ASN A 232 -7.11 6.93 3.33
CA ASN A 232 -6.07 6.34 2.49
C ASN A 232 -5.50 5.10 3.21
N ASN A 233 -5.47 3.95 2.53
CA ASN A 233 -4.78 2.79 3.03
C ASN A 233 -3.26 3.00 2.91
N ILE A 234 -2.62 3.31 4.03
CA ILE A 234 -1.17 3.58 4.10
C ILE A 234 -0.38 2.37 3.58
N ALA A 235 -0.89 1.14 3.76
CA ALA A 235 -0.18 -0.09 3.44
C ALA A 235 0.27 -0.21 1.97
N LEU A 236 -0.57 0.21 1.01
CA LEU A 236 -0.40 -0.07 -0.43
C LEU A 236 0.92 0.48 -1.01
N GLY A 237 1.30 1.70 -0.63
CA GLY A 237 2.49 2.38 -1.16
C GLY A 237 3.80 2.02 -0.47
N THR A 238 3.86 0.90 0.28
CA THR A 238 5.03 0.53 1.08
C THR A 238 6.31 0.52 0.25
N PHE A 239 6.31 -0.17 -0.88
CA PHE A 239 7.50 -0.30 -1.71
C PHE A 239 7.84 0.99 -2.46
N ASP A 240 6.83 1.74 -2.92
CA ASP A 240 7.03 3.01 -3.62
C ASP A 240 7.68 4.06 -2.72
N ARG A 241 7.49 3.96 -1.40
CA ARG A 241 8.15 4.79 -0.38
C ARG A 241 9.55 4.31 0.02
N GLY A 242 10.06 3.23 -0.59
CA GLY A 242 11.31 2.59 -0.18
C GLY A 242 11.20 1.76 1.10
N GLY A 243 9.97 1.49 1.57
CA GLY A 243 9.70 0.52 2.62
C GLY A 243 9.95 -0.91 2.16
N TRP A 244 9.91 -1.85 3.10
CA TRP A 244 10.21 -3.26 2.83
C TRP A 244 9.52 -4.17 3.84
N ILE A 245 9.42 -5.45 3.51
CA ILE A 245 8.93 -6.48 4.43
C ILE A 245 9.85 -7.70 4.44
N ARG A 246 10.25 -8.13 5.63
CA ARG A 246 11.03 -9.36 5.86
C ARG A 246 10.18 -10.35 6.62
N SER A 247 10.12 -11.58 6.15
CA SER A 247 9.38 -12.66 6.80
C SER A 247 10.26 -13.88 7.02
N GLY A 248 9.98 -14.63 8.08
CA GLY A 248 10.60 -15.92 8.30
C GLY A 248 10.03 -17.04 7.40
N SER A 249 8.85 -16.85 6.81
CA SER A 249 8.20 -17.77 5.87
C SER A 249 7.68 -16.97 4.66
N PRO A 250 8.53 -16.76 3.64
CA PRO A 250 8.24 -15.80 2.56
C PRO A 250 7.35 -16.36 1.42
N THR A 251 6.78 -17.57 1.56
CA THR A 251 6.02 -18.21 0.47
C THR A 251 4.65 -18.71 0.96
N PRO A 252 3.53 -18.26 0.37
CA PRO A 252 3.40 -17.17 -0.62
C PRO A 252 3.95 -15.83 -0.09
N PRO A 253 4.26 -14.87 -0.99
CA PRO A 253 4.89 -13.61 -0.60
C PRO A 253 4.15 -12.89 0.53
N THR A 254 4.88 -12.50 1.57
CA THR A 254 4.30 -11.73 2.68
C THR A 254 3.83 -10.34 2.22
N SER A 255 4.34 -9.83 1.10
CA SER A 255 3.85 -8.58 0.49
C SER A 255 2.39 -8.64 0.01
N ASN A 256 1.83 -9.84 -0.14
CA ASN A 256 0.43 -10.00 -0.50
C ASN A 256 -0.53 -9.44 0.55
N ILE A 257 -0.07 -9.20 1.79
CA ILE A 257 -0.94 -8.63 2.84
C ILE A 257 -1.20 -7.13 2.66
N PHE A 258 -0.60 -6.48 1.67
CA PHE A 258 -0.79 -5.06 1.39
C PHE A 258 -0.84 -4.78 -0.10
N ASP A 259 -1.22 -5.77 -0.92
CA ASP A 259 -1.32 -5.59 -2.38
C ASP A 259 -2.69 -5.05 -2.82
N GLY A 260 -3.63 -4.93 -1.89
CA GLY A 260 -4.96 -4.41 -2.10
C GLY A 260 -5.89 -5.44 -2.73
N LEU A 261 -5.71 -6.75 -2.52
CA LEU A 261 -6.50 -7.78 -3.19
C LEU A 261 -7.05 -8.82 -2.21
N ALA A 262 -8.36 -9.08 -2.27
CA ALA A 262 -9.01 -10.04 -1.36
C ALA A 262 -8.77 -11.53 -1.70
N TRP A 263 -7.81 -11.83 -2.58
CA TRP A 263 -7.55 -13.20 -3.07
C TRP A 263 -6.10 -13.66 -3.07
N THR A 264 -5.16 -12.75 -2.91
CA THR A 264 -3.78 -13.04 -2.57
C THR A 264 -3.69 -13.10 -1.04
N HIS A 265 -2.70 -13.81 -0.52
CA HIS A 265 -2.53 -13.94 0.92
C HIS A 265 -1.09 -14.26 1.26
N TRP A 266 -0.73 -14.02 2.52
CA TRP A 266 0.41 -14.64 3.17
C TRP A 266 -0.04 -15.90 3.91
N MET A 267 0.79 -16.96 3.84
CA MET A 267 0.58 -18.19 4.60
C MET A 267 1.32 -18.09 5.93
N CYS A 268 0.55 -17.96 7.01
CA CYS A 268 1.08 -17.96 8.36
C CYS A 268 1.01 -19.37 8.96
N SER A 269 2.15 -20.01 9.13
CA SER A 269 2.22 -21.31 9.80
C SER A 269 1.77 -21.21 11.26
N LEU A 270 1.03 -22.19 11.76
CA LEU A 270 0.41 -22.17 13.09
C LEU A 270 1.37 -22.68 14.19
N TYR A 271 2.57 -22.08 14.25
CA TYR A 271 3.58 -22.44 15.26
C TYR A 271 3.22 -21.92 16.64
N GLY A 272 3.64 -22.64 17.68
CA GLY A 272 3.33 -22.27 19.06
C GLY A 272 4.25 -21.16 19.56
N ASP A 273 4.88 -21.40 20.70
CA ASP A 273 5.96 -20.59 21.24
C ASP A 273 7.26 -20.66 20.40
N ASP A 274 7.39 -21.64 19.51
CA ASP A 274 8.51 -21.86 18.60
C ASP A 274 8.41 -21.10 17.25
N TRP A 275 7.56 -20.07 17.18
CA TRP A 275 7.31 -19.25 16.00
C TRP A 275 8.58 -18.59 15.41
N LEU A 276 9.53 -18.17 16.27
CA LEU A 276 10.70 -17.40 15.85
C LEU A 276 11.67 -18.21 14.97
N PRO A 277 12.20 -19.37 15.42
CA PRO A 277 13.10 -20.17 14.59
C PRO A 277 12.41 -20.80 13.37
N ARG A 278 11.08 -20.90 13.37
CA ARG A 278 10.31 -21.52 12.28
C ARG A 278 9.72 -20.54 11.28
N GLY A 279 9.76 -19.25 11.58
CA GLY A 279 9.48 -18.21 10.62
C GLY A 279 8.02 -17.75 10.53
N SER A 280 7.19 -17.98 11.54
CA SER A 280 5.83 -17.41 11.61
C SER A 280 5.83 -15.98 12.12
N TRP A 281 6.55 -15.11 11.43
CA TRP A 281 6.67 -13.70 11.75
C TRP A 281 7.03 -12.88 10.52
N PHE A 282 6.71 -11.59 10.57
CA PHE A 282 7.25 -10.60 9.66
C PHE A 282 7.62 -9.30 10.39
N LEU A 283 8.59 -8.59 9.81
CA LEU A 283 9.02 -7.24 10.15
C LEU A 283 8.80 -6.37 8.91
N TRP A 284 8.08 -5.28 9.06
CA TRP A 284 7.63 -4.40 7.98
C TRP A 284 8.06 -2.96 8.26
N ASP A 285 8.78 -2.33 7.32
CA ASP A 285 9.04 -0.88 7.26
C ASP A 285 8.07 -0.23 6.27
N LEU A 286 7.30 0.75 6.71
CA LEU A 286 6.36 1.51 5.88
C LEU A 286 7.04 2.51 4.91
N GLY A 287 8.37 2.67 5.02
CA GLY A 287 9.19 3.61 4.23
C GLY A 287 9.36 4.96 4.92
N CYS A 288 8.33 5.43 5.61
CA CYS A 288 8.37 6.59 6.50
C CYS A 288 7.43 6.38 7.70
N ALA A 289 7.44 7.33 8.65
CA ALA A 289 6.52 7.29 9.78
C ALA A 289 5.15 7.86 9.37
N PHE A 290 4.08 7.35 9.99
CA PHE A 290 2.70 7.81 9.84
C PHE A 290 2.04 7.95 11.22
N TRP A 291 1.04 8.81 11.34
CA TRP A 291 0.09 8.74 12.45
C TRP A 291 -0.94 7.66 12.12
N VAL A 292 -0.96 6.57 12.87
CA VAL A 292 -1.85 5.41 12.65
C VAL A 292 -2.80 5.30 13.83
N ASP A 293 -4.10 5.18 13.54
CA ASP A 293 -5.13 4.96 14.56
C ASP A 293 -5.90 3.66 14.36
N THR A 294 -5.80 3.04 13.19
CA THR A 294 -6.53 1.80 12.90
C THR A 294 -5.63 0.87 12.09
N ILE A 295 -5.49 -0.37 12.55
CA ILE A 295 -4.89 -1.47 11.79
C ILE A 295 -5.93 -2.56 11.65
N ARG A 296 -6.16 -2.99 10.42
CA ARG A 296 -7.28 -3.86 10.08
C ARG A 296 -6.78 -5.07 9.30
N MET A 297 -7.01 -6.26 9.83
CA MET A 297 -6.56 -7.52 9.26
C MET A 297 -7.74 -8.37 8.81
N THR A 298 -7.66 -8.95 7.62
CA THR A 298 -8.65 -9.92 7.15
C THR A 298 -8.00 -11.27 6.85
N CYS A 299 -8.52 -12.28 7.53
CA CYS A 299 -8.13 -13.68 7.44
C CYS A 299 -9.31 -14.50 6.92
N LYS A 300 -9.06 -15.66 6.31
CA LYS A 300 -10.14 -16.59 5.94
C LYS A 300 -9.82 -18.00 6.40
N TYR A 301 -10.87 -18.79 6.62
CA TYR A 301 -10.71 -20.22 6.79
C TYR A 301 -9.99 -20.82 5.60
N ARG A 302 -9.07 -21.72 5.89
CA ARG A 302 -8.51 -22.62 4.89
C ARG A 302 -9.11 -23.99 5.12
N LYS A 303 -10.01 -24.36 4.21
CA LYS A 303 -10.63 -25.68 4.19
C LYS A 303 -9.66 -26.70 3.61
N ILE A 304 -9.29 -27.68 4.42
CA ILE A 304 -8.40 -28.77 4.03
C ILE A 304 -9.14 -30.08 4.31
N VAL A 305 -8.76 -31.15 3.60
CA VAL A 305 -9.41 -32.45 3.74
C VAL A 305 -9.38 -32.87 5.22
N ASN A 306 -10.57 -32.91 5.84
CA ASN A 306 -10.81 -33.28 7.24
C ASN A 306 -10.23 -32.30 8.31
N CYS A 307 -9.94 -31.03 7.96
CA CYS A 307 -9.54 -30.00 8.93
C CYS A 307 -9.76 -28.58 8.37
N ASP A 308 -10.45 -27.73 9.11
CA ASP A 308 -10.51 -26.29 8.85
C ASP A 308 -9.46 -25.58 9.71
N THR A 309 -8.63 -24.75 9.08
CA THR A 309 -7.59 -23.97 9.76
C THR A 309 -7.88 -22.47 9.65
N PHE A 310 -7.58 -21.71 10.69
CA PHE A 310 -7.79 -20.26 10.78
C PHE A 310 -6.64 -19.61 11.54
N PHE A 311 -6.60 -18.28 11.57
CA PHE A 311 -5.54 -17.53 12.23
C PHE A 311 -5.69 -17.62 13.76
N GLU A 312 -4.98 -18.56 14.38
CA GLU A 312 -5.21 -19.00 15.77
C GLU A 312 -4.83 -17.95 16.83
N GLY A 313 -3.90 -17.06 16.51
CA GLY A 313 -3.50 -15.98 17.40
C GLY A 313 -2.24 -15.25 16.96
N PHE A 314 -2.01 -14.07 17.52
CA PHE A 314 -0.82 -13.29 17.24
C PHE A 314 -0.51 -12.29 18.34
N ARG A 315 0.72 -11.79 18.27
CA ARG A 315 1.09 -10.54 18.89
C ARG A 315 1.59 -9.58 17.82
N MET A 316 1.20 -8.32 17.96
CA MET A 316 1.59 -7.23 17.06
C MET A 316 2.28 -6.13 17.86
N TYR A 317 3.33 -5.58 17.27
CA TYR A 317 4.15 -4.54 17.85
C TYR A 317 4.43 -3.47 16.82
N ILE A 318 4.55 -2.22 17.28
CA ILE A 318 4.88 -1.06 16.46
C ILE A 318 6.14 -0.35 16.98
N SER A 319 6.81 0.36 16.10
CA SER A 319 7.94 1.24 16.44
C SER A 319 7.95 2.47 15.53
N ASP A 320 8.35 3.61 16.08
CA ASP A 320 8.66 4.83 15.33
C ASP A 320 10.14 4.89 14.90
N GLY A 321 10.97 3.92 15.30
CA GLY A 321 12.40 3.87 15.05
C GLY A 321 13.27 4.45 16.16
N THR A 322 12.68 4.87 17.29
CA THR A 322 13.44 5.35 18.46
C THR A 322 14.44 4.28 18.93
N PRO A 323 15.74 4.62 19.11
CA PRO A 323 16.73 3.66 19.57
C PRO A 323 16.40 3.01 20.92
N ALA A 324 16.70 1.72 21.02
CA ALA A 324 16.64 0.95 22.27
C ALA A 324 18.01 0.38 22.63
N LEU A 325 18.17 -0.01 23.89
CA LEU A 325 19.39 -0.68 24.36
C LEU A 325 19.55 -2.08 23.75
N ARG A 326 18.43 -2.79 23.54
CA ARG A 326 18.39 -4.15 23.00
C ARG A 326 16.99 -4.50 22.51
N SER A 327 16.90 -5.07 21.32
CA SER A 327 15.68 -5.69 20.79
C SER A 327 15.46 -7.10 21.37
N PRO A 328 14.23 -7.62 21.40
CA PRO A 328 13.93 -8.95 21.94
C PRO A 328 14.74 -10.10 21.30
N ALA A 329 14.98 -10.02 20.00
CA ALA A 329 15.80 -10.95 19.23
C ALA A 329 16.41 -10.26 17.99
N PRO A 330 17.44 -10.83 17.33
CA PRO A 330 18.03 -10.23 16.13
C PRO A 330 17.03 -9.92 15.00
N GLN A 331 15.96 -10.70 14.87
CA GLN A 331 14.90 -10.54 13.86
C GLN A 331 14.08 -9.25 14.04
N TRP A 332 14.12 -8.64 15.23
CA TRP A 332 13.46 -7.37 15.57
C TRP A 332 14.34 -6.16 15.29
N ARG A 333 15.60 -6.37 14.90
CA ARG A 333 16.49 -5.27 14.53
C ARG A 333 16.11 -4.73 13.16
N VAL A 334 16.12 -3.41 13.07
CA VAL A 334 15.86 -2.62 11.87
C VAL A 334 17.20 -2.08 11.39
N ASP A 335 17.65 -2.46 10.20
CA ASP A 335 18.95 -2.09 9.65
C ASP A 335 20.12 -2.39 10.61
N GLY A 336 20.01 -3.50 11.36
CA GLY A 336 20.98 -3.89 12.39
C GLY A 336 20.89 -3.10 13.71
N ARG A 337 20.00 -2.12 13.82
CA ARG A 337 19.78 -1.30 15.02
C ARG A 337 18.71 -1.88 15.92
N ASP A 338 18.91 -1.71 17.23
CA ASP A 338 17.90 -2.00 18.24
C ASP A 338 16.96 -0.79 18.38
N VAL A 339 15.65 -1.02 18.29
CA VAL A 339 14.61 0.03 18.37
C VAL A 339 13.56 -0.31 19.42
N ARG A 340 12.87 0.71 19.94
CA ARG A 340 11.80 0.53 20.93
C ARG A 340 10.56 -0.03 20.26
N TRP A 341 9.98 -1.06 20.87
CA TRP A 341 8.77 -1.71 20.39
C TRP A 341 7.65 -1.58 21.43
N GLU A 342 6.48 -1.10 21.01
CA GLU A 342 5.24 -1.11 21.78
C GLU A 342 4.39 -2.29 21.32
N ARG A 343 3.94 -3.15 22.24
CA ARG A 343 2.97 -4.21 21.91
C ARG A 343 1.57 -3.60 21.88
N ILE A 344 0.90 -3.73 20.75
CA ILE A 344 -0.45 -3.18 20.54
C ILE A 344 -1.54 -4.24 20.44
N ALA A 345 -1.17 -5.51 20.24
CA ALA A 345 -2.12 -6.61 20.24
C ALA A 345 -1.53 -7.89 20.86
N ASP A 346 -2.36 -8.64 21.58
CA ASP A 346 -2.11 -9.99 22.09
C ASP A 346 -3.41 -10.79 21.96
N VAL A 347 -3.63 -11.39 20.80
CA VAL A 347 -4.90 -12.01 20.40
C VAL A 347 -4.77 -13.53 20.49
N ASN A 348 -5.60 -14.15 21.33
CA ASN A 348 -5.74 -15.60 21.42
C ASN A 348 -7.08 -16.03 20.80
N ASN A 349 -7.09 -16.20 19.48
CA ASN A 349 -8.30 -16.48 18.71
C ASN A 349 -8.80 -17.93 18.89
N LYS A 350 -8.03 -18.81 19.54
CA LYS A 350 -8.47 -20.19 19.86
C LYS A 350 -9.46 -20.26 21.00
N LEU A 351 -9.49 -19.25 21.86
CA LEU A 351 -10.46 -19.17 22.95
C LEU A 351 -11.78 -18.57 22.50
N VAL A 352 -11.86 -18.19 21.22
CA VAL A 352 -12.96 -17.47 20.61
C VAL A 352 -13.66 -18.44 19.65
N LEU A 353 -14.93 -18.76 19.94
CA LEU A 353 -15.72 -19.70 19.15
C LEU A 353 -17.07 -19.06 18.81
N PRO A 354 -17.41 -18.91 17.52
CA PRO A 354 -16.57 -19.16 16.33
C PRO A 354 -15.35 -18.20 16.23
N PRO A 355 -14.21 -18.58 15.62
CA PRO A 355 -13.02 -17.74 15.60
C PRO A 355 -13.19 -16.47 14.76
N LEU A 356 -12.58 -15.37 15.19
CA LEU A 356 -12.56 -14.13 14.44
C LEU A 356 -11.79 -14.29 13.13
N LEU A 357 -12.38 -13.82 12.04
CA LEU A 357 -11.74 -13.78 10.72
C LEU A 357 -11.23 -12.39 10.37
N ASN A 358 -11.74 -11.35 11.03
CA ASN A 358 -11.25 -9.99 10.88
C ASN A 358 -10.79 -9.47 12.24
N HIS A 359 -9.75 -8.66 12.26
CA HIS A 359 -9.22 -8.05 13.47
C HIS A 359 -9.02 -6.55 13.24
N ASP A 360 -9.83 -5.75 13.93
CA ASP A 360 -9.75 -4.30 13.92
C ASP A 360 -9.05 -3.83 15.20
N ILE A 361 -7.83 -3.33 15.07
CA ILE A 361 -6.99 -2.84 16.17
C ILE A 361 -7.07 -1.32 16.17
N THR A 362 -7.69 -0.76 17.21
CA THR A 362 -7.79 0.69 17.40
C THR A 362 -6.65 1.19 18.28
N LEU A 363 -5.95 2.22 17.82
CA LEU A 363 -4.88 2.92 18.53
C LEU A 363 -5.38 4.31 18.92
N SER A 364 -5.85 4.45 20.17
CA SER A 364 -6.30 5.73 20.72
C SER A 364 -5.43 6.13 21.92
N PRO A 365 -4.72 7.28 21.87
CA PRO A 365 -4.59 8.18 20.72
C PRO A 365 -3.82 7.56 19.53
N PRO A 366 -3.85 8.16 18.33
CA PRO A 366 -3.05 7.70 17.19
C PRO A 366 -1.56 7.58 17.56
N ARG A 367 -0.89 6.56 17.02
CA ARG A 367 0.53 6.30 17.28
C ARG A 367 1.38 6.69 16.08
N ARG A 368 2.58 7.20 16.33
CA ARG A 368 3.60 7.36 15.29
C ARG A 368 4.17 5.98 14.96
N VAL A 369 3.91 5.48 13.76
CA VAL A 369 4.32 4.13 13.33
C VAL A 369 5.15 4.22 12.08
N ARG A 370 6.34 3.60 12.09
CA ARG A 370 7.12 3.32 10.88
C ARG A 370 7.32 1.82 10.69
N TYR A 371 7.59 1.10 11.76
CA TYR A 371 7.85 -0.33 11.72
C TYR A 371 6.76 -1.13 12.42
N ILE A 372 6.43 -2.28 11.86
CA ILE A 372 5.47 -3.24 12.41
C ILE A 372 6.15 -4.60 12.51
N PHE A 373 6.08 -5.22 13.67
CA PHE A 373 6.46 -6.61 13.86
C PHE A 373 5.23 -7.41 14.25
N LEU A 374 4.90 -8.43 13.47
CA LEU A 374 3.86 -9.39 13.81
C LEU A 374 4.47 -10.77 13.88
N HIS A 375 4.05 -11.54 14.88
CA HIS A 375 4.30 -12.97 14.89
C HIS A 375 3.06 -13.73 15.31
N HIS A 376 2.94 -14.94 14.76
CA HIS A 376 1.96 -15.90 15.25
C HIS A 376 2.24 -16.23 16.71
N PHE A 377 1.18 -16.43 17.48
CA PHE A 377 1.27 -16.85 18.87
C PHE A 377 0.04 -17.69 19.24
N TYR A 378 0.12 -18.45 20.33
CA TYR A 378 -0.94 -19.39 20.77
C TYR A 378 -1.22 -20.57 19.82
N GLY A 379 -0.32 -20.85 18.87
CA GLY A 379 -0.53 -21.93 17.90
C GLY A 379 -0.67 -23.33 18.47
N THR A 380 -1.42 -24.19 17.76
CA THR A 380 -1.53 -25.64 17.99
C THR A 380 -0.24 -26.38 17.68
N GLY A 381 0.70 -25.78 16.95
CA GLY A 381 2.03 -26.32 16.66
C GLY A 381 2.09 -27.13 15.37
N TYR A 382 3.31 -27.36 14.87
CA TYR A 382 3.56 -27.96 13.54
C TYR A 382 2.93 -29.34 13.33
N TYR A 383 3.07 -30.22 14.32
CA TYR A 383 2.64 -31.62 14.22
C TYR A 383 1.13 -31.78 14.44
N ALA A 384 0.53 -30.92 15.27
CA ALA A 384 -0.93 -30.89 15.45
C ALA A 384 -1.66 -30.43 14.18
N THR A 385 -1.02 -29.60 13.36
CA THR A 385 -1.57 -29.07 12.09
C THR A 385 -1.14 -29.85 10.85
N ARG A 386 -0.69 -31.10 11.03
CA ARG A 386 -0.34 -32.03 9.93
C ARG A 386 0.62 -31.44 8.89
N GLY A 387 1.68 -30.77 9.34
CA GLY A 387 2.80 -30.40 8.48
C GLY A 387 2.57 -29.13 7.65
N ASN A 388 2.36 -28.00 8.33
CA ASN A 388 2.31 -26.65 7.73
C ASN A 388 0.98 -26.22 7.10
N GLN A 389 -0.14 -26.64 7.67
CA GLN A 389 -1.45 -26.13 7.26
C GLN A 389 -1.74 -24.81 7.99
N GLY A 390 -1.13 -23.74 7.46
CA GLY A 390 -1.20 -22.39 8.02
C GLY A 390 -2.52 -21.67 7.79
N ALA A 391 -2.70 -20.57 8.52
CA ALA A 391 -3.75 -19.60 8.28
C ALA A 391 -3.42 -18.69 7.10
N MET A 392 -4.46 -18.16 6.46
CA MET A 392 -4.33 -17.20 5.37
C MET A 392 -4.67 -15.80 5.89
N LEU A 393 -3.69 -14.92 5.87
CA LEU A 393 -3.87 -13.48 6.06
C LEU A 393 -3.92 -12.84 4.68
N PHE A 394 -5.07 -12.33 4.28
CA PHE A 394 -5.30 -11.79 2.94
C PHE A 394 -4.84 -10.35 2.84
N GLU A 395 -5.28 -9.49 3.77
CA GLU A 395 -4.98 -8.06 3.73
C GLU A 395 -4.78 -7.49 5.14
N MET A 396 -3.92 -6.47 5.20
CA MET A 396 -3.61 -5.63 6.35
C MET A 396 -3.66 -4.17 5.90
N GLN A 397 -4.72 -3.48 6.31
CA GLN A 397 -4.92 -2.07 6.00
C GLN A 397 -4.54 -1.21 7.19
N LEU A 398 -3.93 -0.06 6.91
CA LEU A 398 -3.52 0.90 7.93
C LEU A 398 -4.17 2.25 7.62
N PHE A 399 -4.80 2.84 8.63
CA PHE A 399 -5.45 4.14 8.52
C PHE A 399 -5.00 5.08 9.64
N GLY A 400 -5.11 6.36 9.32
CA GLY A 400 -4.85 7.47 10.22
C GLY A 400 -5.12 8.78 9.49
N GLN A 401 -4.67 9.90 10.05
CA GLN A 401 -4.89 11.21 9.44
C GLN A 401 -3.79 12.21 9.82
N GLY A 402 -3.66 13.24 9.00
CA GLY A 402 -2.80 14.39 9.21
C GLY A 402 -1.52 14.36 8.39
N MET A 403 -0.69 15.38 8.59
CA MET A 403 0.61 15.51 7.93
C MET A 403 1.50 14.31 8.25
N ILE A 404 2.29 13.87 7.27
CA ILE A 404 3.31 12.84 7.49
C ILE A 404 4.28 13.32 8.60
N PRO A 405 4.46 12.57 9.70
CA PRO A 405 5.24 12.99 10.88
C PRO A 405 6.70 13.39 10.64
N GLY A 406 7.23 13.09 9.46
CA GLY A 406 8.58 13.48 9.05
C GLY A 406 9.12 12.57 7.96
N VAL A 407 9.80 13.20 7.00
CA VAL A 407 10.53 12.55 5.92
C VAL A 407 12.00 12.94 6.01
N THR A 408 12.88 12.14 5.41
CA THR A 408 14.31 12.45 5.32
C THR A 408 14.72 12.38 3.86
N LEU A 409 15.27 13.49 3.37
CA LEU A 409 15.91 13.57 2.07
C LEU A 409 17.42 13.43 2.29
N THR A 410 18.09 12.57 1.52
CA THR A 410 19.55 12.39 1.58
C THR A 410 20.16 12.60 0.20
N SER A 411 21.10 13.53 0.08
CA SER A 411 21.79 13.77 -1.18
C SER A 411 22.61 12.54 -1.61
N PRO A 412 22.88 12.38 -2.91
CA PRO A 412 23.99 11.55 -3.33
C PRO A 412 25.31 12.10 -2.76
N LEU A 413 26.41 11.34 -2.93
CA LEU A 413 27.74 11.87 -2.64
C LEU A 413 28.01 13.08 -3.56
N ILE A 414 28.32 14.22 -2.95
CA ILE A 414 28.66 15.46 -3.66
C ILE A 414 30.18 15.53 -3.76
N ASP A 415 30.71 15.34 -4.97
CA ASP A 415 32.12 15.56 -5.25
C ASP A 415 32.37 17.02 -5.62
N VAL A 416 33.11 17.70 -4.76
CA VAL A 416 33.49 19.11 -4.90
C VAL A 416 34.76 19.30 -5.74
N GLY A 417 35.40 18.21 -6.18
CA GLY A 417 36.56 18.18 -7.08
C GLY A 417 37.88 18.68 -6.48
N LYS A 418 37.85 19.26 -5.27
CA LYS A 418 39.01 19.80 -4.56
C LYS A 418 38.76 19.81 -3.05
N THR A 419 39.82 19.88 -2.26
CA THR A 419 39.71 20.07 -0.80
C THR A 419 39.18 21.47 -0.51
N VAL A 420 38.02 21.53 0.14
CA VAL A 420 37.37 22.77 0.60
C VAL A 420 36.82 22.57 2.02
N ASN A 421 36.63 23.67 2.73
CA ASN A 421 35.90 23.68 3.99
C ASN A 421 34.45 24.12 3.72
N LEU A 422 33.48 23.39 4.27
CA LEU A 422 32.09 23.84 4.32
C LEU A 422 31.98 24.94 5.38
N THR A 423 31.76 26.18 4.96
CA THR A 423 31.74 27.35 5.85
C THR A 423 30.35 27.77 6.29
N SER A 424 29.33 27.54 5.46
CA SER A 424 27.96 27.93 5.74
C SER A 424 26.97 27.00 5.01
N VAL A 425 25.75 26.93 5.55
CA VAL A 425 24.60 26.25 4.96
C VAL A 425 23.40 27.17 5.17
N SER A 426 22.65 27.44 4.11
CA SER A 426 21.44 28.26 4.13
C SER A 426 20.31 27.52 3.42
N TRP A 427 19.08 27.73 3.87
CA TRP A 427 17.88 27.18 3.24
C TRP A 427 16.70 28.14 3.43
N ASP A 428 15.72 28.02 2.56
CA ASP A 428 14.43 28.70 2.67
C ASP A 428 13.33 27.66 2.91
N ALA A 429 12.34 28.00 3.74
CA ALA A 429 11.31 27.07 4.15
C ALA A 429 10.10 27.75 4.79
N ASP A 430 8.92 27.41 4.27
CA ASP A 430 7.68 27.62 5.01
C ASP A 430 7.53 26.55 6.09
N THR A 431 7.59 26.96 7.35
CA THR A 431 7.45 26.08 8.52
C THR A 431 6.20 26.43 9.33
N PRO A 432 5.03 25.85 8.98
CA PRO A 432 3.82 26.01 9.77
C PRO A 432 4.01 25.66 11.25
N PRO A 433 3.19 26.20 12.17
CA PRO A 433 3.31 25.92 13.60
C PRO A 433 3.39 24.43 13.93
N GLY A 434 4.36 24.03 14.75
CA GLY A 434 4.58 22.64 15.13
C GLY A 434 5.40 21.81 14.14
N THR A 435 5.81 22.38 13.02
CA THR A 435 6.75 21.77 12.07
C THR A 435 8.15 22.34 12.25
N ARG A 436 9.17 21.63 11.74
CA ARG A 436 10.54 22.13 11.66
C ARG A 436 11.28 21.42 10.54
N ILE A 437 12.31 22.09 10.02
CA ILE A 437 13.30 21.48 9.14
C ILE A 437 14.61 21.32 9.92
N GLU A 438 15.23 20.14 9.77
CA GLU A 438 16.57 19.89 10.29
C GLU A 438 17.50 19.60 9.13
N VAL A 439 18.47 20.49 8.90
CA VAL A 439 19.55 20.27 7.94
C VAL A 439 20.78 19.78 8.69
N ARG A 440 21.44 18.75 8.15
CA ARG A 440 22.66 18.17 8.70
C ARG A 440 23.59 17.81 7.55
N THR A 441 24.89 17.88 7.77
CA THR A 441 25.88 17.42 6.79
C THR A 441 26.85 16.43 7.42
N LYS A 442 27.54 15.69 6.58
CA LYS A 442 28.79 15.03 6.92
C LYS A 442 29.75 15.17 5.76
N THR A 443 31.05 15.22 6.06
CA THR A 443 32.10 15.40 5.06
C THR A 443 33.15 14.30 5.20
N GLY A 444 33.84 13.98 4.12
CA GLY A 444 34.92 13.00 4.14
C GLY A 444 35.65 12.93 2.82
N GLU A 445 36.73 12.16 2.81
CA GLU A 445 37.72 12.18 1.72
C GLU A 445 37.87 10.84 0.99
N ARG A 446 37.32 9.74 1.54
CA ARG A 446 37.41 8.41 0.92
C ARG A 446 36.06 7.79 0.68
N VAL A 447 35.87 7.32 -0.54
CA VAL A 447 34.74 6.50 -0.95
C VAL A 447 35.25 5.12 -1.34
N ARG A 448 34.35 4.15 -1.40
CA ARG A 448 34.62 2.82 -1.95
C ARG A 448 33.43 2.38 -2.78
N GLU A 449 33.68 1.53 -3.75
CA GLU A 449 32.62 0.83 -4.45
C GLU A 449 32.17 -0.38 -3.63
N ILE A 450 30.87 -0.59 -3.57
CA ILE A 450 30.26 -1.83 -3.08
C ILE A 450 29.34 -2.37 -4.15
N THR A 451 29.33 -3.69 -4.31
CA THR A 451 28.40 -4.35 -5.24
C THR A 451 27.27 -4.99 -4.43
N ARG A 452 26.04 -4.62 -4.75
CA ARG A 452 24.80 -5.13 -4.16
C ARG A 452 24.08 -6.03 -5.15
N TYR A 453 23.48 -7.10 -4.62
CA TYR A 453 22.80 -8.12 -5.43
C TYR A 453 21.34 -8.17 -5.02
N TYR A 454 20.42 -8.12 -5.98
CA TYR A 454 18.98 -8.10 -5.71
C TYR A 454 18.28 -9.32 -6.32
N ASP A 455 17.15 -9.79 -5.78
CA ASP A 455 16.26 -10.72 -6.51
C ASP A 455 15.38 -9.97 -7.50
N LYS A 456 14.66 -10.74 -8.33
CA LYS A 456 13.67 -10.20 -9.27
C LYS A 456 12.57 -9.35 -8.61
N MET A 457 12.41 -9.43 -7.29
CA MET A 457 11.43 -8.67 -6.51
C MET A 457 12.06 -7.43 -5.86
N GLY A 458 13.35 -7.15 -6.10
CA GLY A 458 14.05 -5.98 -5.59
C GLY A 458 14.61 -6.16 -4.18
N ASN A 459 14.57 -7.35 -3.58
CA ASN A 459 15.15 -7.56 -2.25
C ASN A 459 16.67 -7.77 -2.35
N GLU A 460 17.43 -7.01 -1.55
CA GLU A 460 18.89 -7.19 -1.45
C GLU A 460 19.23 -8.54 -0.81
N MET A 461 20.27 -9.20 -1.32
CA MET A 461 20.80 -10.46 -0.79
C MET A 461 22.32 -10.55 -0.96
N THR A 462 22.90 -11.60 -0.38
CA THR A 462 24.33 -11.87 -0.55
C THR A 462 24.64 -12.37 -1.97
N GLU A 463 25.85 -12.09 -2.44
CA GLU A 463 26.35 -12.60 -3.72
C GLU A 463 26.20 -14.13 -3.85
N GLU A 464 26.48 -14.87 -2.77
CA GLU A 464 26.34 -16.32 -2.75
C GLU A 464 24.89 -16.79 -2.96
N MET A 465 23.93 -16.13 -2.30
CA MET A 465 22.51 -16.44 -2.47
C MET A 465 22.05 -16.11 -3.88
N TRP A 466 22.50 -14.98 -4.44
CA TRP A 466 22.18 -14.56 -5.79
C TRP A 466 22.72 -15.55 -6.84
N LYS A 467 23.98 -15.99 -6.68
CA LYS A 467 24.63 -17.00 -7.54
C LYS A 467 23.94 -18.37 -7.49
N LYS A 468 23.36 -18.74 -6.34
CA LYS A 468 22.59 -19.99 -6.18
C LYS A 468 21.17 -19.91 -6.75
N ARG A 469 20.62 -18.72 -6.99
CA ARG A 469 19.28 -18.59 -7.57
C ARG A 469 19.25 -18.97 -9.06
N PRO A 470 18.15 -19.56 -9.55
CA PRO A 470 17.88 -19.69 -10.97
C PRO A 470 17.94 -18.32 -11.66
N PRO A 471 18.50 -18.21 -12.88
CA PRO A 471 18.63 -16.93 -13.60
C PRO A 471 17.32 -16.13 -13.69
N SER A 472 16.17 -16.80 -13.84
CA SER A 472 14.85 -16.17 -13.91
C SER A 472 14.36 -15.52 -12.61
N LEU A 473 15.03 -15.77 -11.47
CA LEU A 473 14.71 -15.19 -10.16
C LEU A 473 15.76 -14.19 -9.68
N ARG A 474 16.82 -13.97 -10.45
CA ARG A 474 17.85 -12.98 -10.16
C ARG A 474 17.37 -11.59 -10.58
N GLY A 475 17.62 -10.61 -9.72
CA GLY A 475 17.44 -9.19 -10.01
C GLY A 475 18.77 -8.54 -10.39
N PRO A 476 18.80 -7.20 -10.47
CA PRO A 476 19.98 -6.45 -10.86
C PRO A 476 21.14 -6.66 -9.89
N VAL A 477 22.36 -6.43 -10.41
CA VAL A 477 23.58 -6.26 -9.63
C VAL A 477 23.99 -4.80 -9.79
N VAL A 478 24.04 -4.07 -8.69
CA VAL A 478 24.26 -2.61 -8.70
C VAL A 478 25.57 -2.33 -7.97
N THR A 479 26.44 -1.53 -8.58
CA THR A 479 27.65 -1.03 -7.92
C THR A 479 27.39 0.39 -7.43
N ASP A 480 27.42 0.57 -6.10
CA ASP A 480 27.25 1.86 -5.45
C ASP A 480 28.58 2.39 -4.95
N THR A 481 28.80 3.69 -5.10
CA THR A 481 29.88 4.39 -4.40
C THR A 481 29.40 4.84 -3.03
N VAL A 482 30.06 4.38 -1.97
CA VAL A 482 29.69 4.69 -0.58
C VAL A 482 30.85 5.29 0.21
N ALA A 483 30.50 6.14 1.17
CA ALA A 483 31.45 6.71 2.12
C ALA A 483 32.17 5.62 2.94
N VAL A 484 33.50 5.70 3.04
CA VAL A 484 34.27 4.84 3.95
C VAL A 484 34.22 5.43 5.35
N ALA A 485 33.37 4.87 6.22
CA ALA A 485 33.00 5.46 7.51
C ALA A 485 34.16 6.03 8.35
N LYS A 486 35.35 5.39 8.36
CA LYS A 486 36.53 5.87 9.10
C LYS A 486 37.07 7.22 8.61
N TYR A 487 36.88 7.56 7.34
CA TYR A 487 37.40 8.77 6.70
C TYR A 487 36.32 9.83 6.48
N TRP A 488 35.19 9.69 7.18
CA TRP A 488 34.08 10.62 7.16
C TRP A 488 33.75 11.06 8.58
N SER A 489 33.34 12.31 8.72
CA SER A 489 32.79 12.79 9.98
C SER A 489 31.49 12.04 10.31
N PRO A 490 31.11 11.97 11.60
CA PRO A 490 29.72 11.80 11.96
C PRO A 490 28.85 12.91 11.34
N TRP A 491 27.52 12.69 11.34
CA TRP A 491 26.58 13.77 11.02
C TRP A 491 26.75 14.94 11.99
N SER A 492 26.81 16.16 11.48
CA SER A 492 26.77 17.39 12.27
C SER A 492 25.55 17.42 13.19
N PRO A 493 25.52 18.21 14.27
CA PRO A 493 24.25 18.64 14.86
C PRO A 493 23.36 19.32 13.80
N PRO A 494 22.02 19.36 13.99
CA PRO A 494 21.16 20.19 13.15
C PRO A 494 21.64 21.65 13.12
N TYR A 495 21.73 22.23 11.93
CA TYR A 495 22.01 23.66 11.79
C TYR A 495 20.84 24.48 12.34
N SER A 496 21.14 25.66 12.88
CA SER A 496 20.13 26.66 13.24
C SER A 496 19.96 27.63 12.07
N ILE A 497 18.72 28.09 11.83
CA ILE A 497 18.48 29.23 10.94
C ILE A 497 19.22 30.42 11.57
N VAL A 498 20.08 31.06 10.79
CA VAL A 498 20.78 32.29 11.20
C VAL A 498 20.01 33.49 10.71
#